data_AF-A0A7V3DFR2-F1
#
_entry.id   AF-A0A7V3DFR2-F1
#
_cell.length_a   1.000
_cell.length_b   1.000
_cell.length_c   1.000
_cell.angle_alpha   90.00
_cell.angle_beta   90.00
_cell.angle_gamma   90.00
#
_symmetry.space_group_name_H-M   'P 1'
#
loop_
_entity.id
_entity.type
_entity.pdbx_description
1 polymer ?
#
loop_
_entity_poly.entity_id
_entity_poly.type
_entity_poly.pdbx_seq_one_letter_code
_entity_poly.pdbx_strand_id
1 'polypeptide(L)'
;MKPFKKRMYSGPMAFFADWASLLGKPGRLLAILRGKTLSAPFRERLMLAVTQVNQCRYCAHFHTKAALDAGVASDEVRRLLAGEFEGCPAEELTAIVYAHHWAETGRNPDPEMRRKLQEVYGAEKAGAIELALQLICACNYTGNALDYVLYRLSFGTVGG
;
A
#
# COMPACT_ATOMS: atom_id res chain seq x y z
N MET A 1 -27.78 1.75 -10.51
CA MET A 1 -26.66 2.07 -9.60
C MET A 1 -25.36 1.68 -10.32
N LYS A 2 -24.34 2.55 -10.37
CA LYS A 2 -23.07 2.20 -11.01
C LYS A 2 -22.38 1.05 -10.24
N PRO A 3 -21.56 0.21 -10.87
CA PRO A 3 -20.78 -0.78 -10.13
C PRO A 3 -19.78 -0.08 -9.22
N PHE A 4 -19.62 -0.60 -7.99
CA PHE A 4 -18.56 -0.17 -7.08
C PHE A 4 -17.21 -0.65 -7.62
N LYS A 5 -16.25 0.26 -7.79
CA LYS A 5 -15.00 -0.01 -8.54
C LYS A 5 -13.77 -0.24 -7.67
N LYS A 6 -13.79 0.13 -6.39
CA LYS A 6 -12.62 0.05 -5.52
C LYS A 6 -12.31 -1.41 -5.15
N ARG A 7 -11.02 -1.74 -5.06
CA ARG A 7 -10.53 -3.08 -4.70
C ARG A 7 -10.87 -3.39 -3.24
N MET A 8 -11.39 -4.58 -2.97
CA MET A 8 -11.72 -5.05 -1.62
C MET A 8 -11.53 -6.57 -1.55
N TYR A 9 -11.61 -7.13 -0.33
CA TYR A 9 -11.58 -8.57 -0.16
C TYR A 9 -12.73 -9.26 -0.90
N SER A 10 -12.45 -10.45 -1.47
CA SER A 10 -13.47 -11.30 -2.09
C SER A 10 -14.49 -11.85 -1.08
N GLY A 11 -14.14 -11.88 0.21
CA GLY A 11 -15.04 -12.26 1.29
C GLY A 11 -14.37 -12.28 2.67
N PRO A 12 -15.13 -12.59 3.74
CA PRO A 12 -14.65 -12.55 5.12
C PRO A 12 -13.48 -13.48 5.40
N MET A 13 -13.45 -14.67 4.78
CA MET A 13 -12.34 -15.62 4.96
C MET A 13 -11.00 -15.02 4.51
N ALA A 14 -10.99 -14.34 3.36
CA ALA A 14 -9.79 -13.67 2.84
C ALA A 14 -9.35 -12.53 3.77
N PHE A 15 -10.29 -11.77 4.33
CA PHE A 15 -10.02 -10.73 5.33
C PHE A 15 -9.34 -11.31 6.57
N PHE A 16 -9.93 -12.33 7.20
CA PHE A 16 -9.39 -12.90 8.43
C PHE A 16 -8.04 -13.59 8.20
N ALA A 17 -7.87 -14.30 7.09
CA ALA A 17 -6.61 -14.95 6.76
C ALA A 17 -5.46 -13.94 6.60
N ASP A 18 -5.72 -12.82 5.93
CA ASP A 18 -4.73 -11.77 5.69
C ASP A 18 -4.31 -11.07 7.00
N TRP A 19 -5.28 -10.68 7.83
CA TRP A 19 -5.02 -10.09 9.14
C TRP A 19 -4.33 -11.07 10.10
N ALA A 20 -4.72 -12.34 10.11
CA ALA A 20 -4.05 -13.36 10.93
C ALA A 20 -2.57 -13.53 10.53
N SER A 21 -2.26 -13.50 9.22
CA SER A 21 -0.89 -13.56 8.71
C SER A 21 -0.02 -12.39 9.19
N LEU A 22 -0.60 -11.19 9.31
CA LEU A 22 0.08 -10.00 9.83
C LEU A 22 0.28 -10.11 11.34
N LEU A 23 -0.75 -10.53 12.08
CA LEU A 23 -0.69 -10.72 13.54
C LEU A 23 0.33 -11.80 13.95
N GLY A 24 0.63 -12.76 13.09
CA GLY A 24 1.69 -13.75 13.29
C GLY A 24 3.13 -13.20 13.17
N LYS A 25 3.33 -11.92 12.81
CA LYS A 25 4.65 -11.32 12.57
C LYS A 25 4.89 -10.01 13.34
N PRO A 26 4.52 -9.91 14.64
CA PRO A 26 4.44 -8.64 15.35
C PRO A 26 5.80 -7.94 15.47
N GLY A 27 6.89 -8.69 15.72
CA GLY A 27 8.23 -8.11 15.83
C GLY A 27 8.74 -7.48 14.53
N ARG A 28 8.47 -8.12 13.38
CA ARG A 28 8.86 -7.61 12.07
C ARG A 28 8.04 -6.37 11.68
N LEU A 29 6.73 -6.39 11.94
CA LEU A 29 5.87 -5.22 11.74
C LEU A 29 6.32 -4.05 12.61
N LEU A 30 6.60 -4.29 13.88
CA LEU A 30 7.08 -3.25 14.79
C LEU A 30 8.41 -2.66 14.33
N ALA A 31 9.32 -3.46 13.78
CA ALA A 31 10.57 -2.98 13.20
C ALA A 31 10.33 -2.05 12.00
N ILE A 32 9.40 -2.40 11.10
CA ILE A 32 9.01 -1.55 9.96
C ILE A 32 8.39 -0.22 10.44
N LEU A 33 7.44 -0.30 11.39
CA LEU A 33 6.73 0.87 11.91
C LEU A 33 7.67 1.84 12.65
N ARG A 34 8.66 1.30 13.38
CA ARG A 34 9.69 2.08 14.08
C ARG A 34 10.84 2.57 13.18
N GLY A 35 10.79 2.28 11.89
CA GLY A 35 11.80 2.75 10.95
C GLY A 35 13.13 1.98 10.97
N LYS A 36 13.17 0.79 11.59
CA LYS A 36 14.41 0.01 11.75
C LYS A 36 14.86 -0.66 10.45
N THR A 37 13.91 -1.09 9.62
CA THR A 37 14.18 -1.79 8.37
C THR A 37 13.93 -0.92 7.13
N LEU A 38 12.96 -0.01 7.22
CA LEU A 38 12.60 0.94 6.17
C LEU A 38 12.55 2.32 6.82
N SER A 39 13.22 3.33 6.25
CA SER A 39 13.10 4.70 6.74
C SER A 39 11.64 5.18 6.63
N ALA A 40 11.24 6.16 7.45
CA ALA A 40 9.88 6.69 7.39
C ALA A 40 9.52 7.24 5.99
N PRO A 41 10.35 8.08 5.33
CA PRO A 41 10.06 8.56 3.97
C PRO A 41 9.86 7.41 2.98
N PHE A 42 10.78 6.44 2.98
CA PHE A 42 10.71 5.31 2.05
C PHE A 42 9.44 4.49 2.26
N ARG A 43 9.11 4.20 3.52
CA ARG A 43 7.90 3.47 3.88
C ARG A 43 6.67 4.21 3.38
N GLU A 44 6.54 5.51 3.63
CA GLU A 44 5.36 6.27 3.22
C GLU A 44 5.21 6.37 1.69
N ARG A 45 6.31 6.41 0.92
CA ARG A 45 6.25 6.30 -0.56
C ARG A 45 5.65 4.97 -1.01
N LEU A 46 6.07 3.86 -0.41
CA LEU A 46 5.48 2.54 -0.68
C LEU A 46 3.98 2.51 -0.32
N MET A 47 3.61 3.10 0.83
CA MET A 47 2.21 3.16 1.26
C MET A 47 1.35 3.96 0.26
N LEU A 48 1.85 5.10 -0.20
CA LEU A 48 1.17 5.95 -1.18
C LEU A 48 1.04 5.28 -2.54
N ALA A 49 2.09 4.62 -3.04
CA ALA A 49 2.07 3.91 -4.32
C ALA A 49 0.99 2.81 -4.35
N VAL A 50 0.90 1.99 -3.30
CA VAL A 50 -0.16 0.95 -3.19
C VAL A 50 -1.53 1.58 -3.01
N THR A 51 -1.63 2.64 -2.20
CA THR A 51 -2.90 3.32 -1.91
C THR A 51 -3.48 4.00 -3.14
N GLN A 52 -2.64 4.56 -4.02
CA GLN A 52 -3.06 5.14 -5.29
C GLN A 52 -3.79 4.09 -6.15
N VAL A 53 -3.22 2.89 -6.28
CA VAL A 53 -3.84 1.79 -7.03
C VAL A 53 -5.14 1.32 -6.37
N ASN A 54 -5.14 1.17 -5.05
CA ASN A 54 -6.31 0.66 -4.32
C ASN A 54 -7.41 1.71 -4.11
N GLN A 55 -7.12 2.99 -4.33
CA GLN A 55 -8.06 4.11 -4.23
C GLN A 55 -8.77 4.23 -2.86
N CYS A 56 -8.05 3.91 -1.77
CA CYS A 56 -8.58 4.04 -0.42
C CYS A 56 -8.42 5.48 0.10
N ARG A 57 -9.52 6.23 0.17
CA ARG A 57 -9.50 7.65 0.61
C ARG A 57 -8.98 7.85 2.04
N TYR A 58 -9.26 6.90 2.93
CA TYR A 58 -8.84 6.98 4.33
C TYR A 58 -7.32 6.86 4.44
N CYS A 59 -6.75 5.86 3.77
CA CYS A 59 -5.31 5.63 3.72
C CYS A 59 -4.61 6.75 2.94
N ALA A 60 -5.20 7.26 1.87
CA ALA A 60 -4.63 8.35 1.10
C ALA A 60 -4.47 9.59 1.99
N HIS A 61 -5.49 9.95 2.76
CA HIS A 61 -5.43 11.05 3.71
C HIS A 61 -4.36 10.83 4.79
N PHE A 62 -4.38 9.67 5.45
CA PHE A 62 -3.45 9.35 6.53
C PHE A 62 -1.99 9.36 6.04
N HIS A 63 -1.70 8.65 4.95
CA HIS A 63 -0.34 8.53 4.42
C HIS A 63 0.15 9.79 3.72
N THR A 64 -0.74 10.64 3.21
CA THR A 64 -0.35 12.00 2.77
C THR A 64 0.25 12.77 3.93
N LYS A 65 -0.47 12.81 5.07
CA LYS A 65 0.03 13.49 6.26
C LYS A 65 1.32 12.86 6.78
N ALA A 66 1.36 11.53 6.89
CA ALA A 66 2.54 10.82 7.39
C ALA A 66 3.78 11.02 6.49
N ALA A 67 3.60 11.06 5.16
CA ALA A 67 4.68 11.32 4.21
C ALA A 67 5.25 12.74 4.38
N LEU A 68 4.37 13.75 4.48
CA LEU A 68 4.77 15.14 4.72
C LEU A 68 5.51 15.28 6.06
N ASP A 69 4.98 14.67 7.12
CA ASP A 69 5.60 14.68 8.45
C ASP A 69 6.96 13.95 8.45
N ALA A 70 7.15 12.97 7.55
CA ALA A 70 8.42 12.28 7.34
C ALA A 70 9.41 13.07 6.45
N GLY A 71 8.99 14.20 5.86
CA GLY A 71 9.85 15.03 5.00
C GLY A 71 9.79 14.71 3.50
N VAL A 72 8.81 13.93 3.05
CA VAL A 72 8.53 13.77 1.61
C VAL A 72 7.94 15.08 1.08
N ALA A 73 8.46 15.57 -0.04
CA ALA A 73 8.03 16.85 -0.59
C ALA A 73 6.57 16.79 -1.07
N SER A 74 5.82 17.89 -0.90
CA SER A 74 4.38 17.90 -1.19
C SER A 74 4.05 17.63 -2.66
N ASP A 75 4.92 18.05 -3.57
CA ASP A 75 4.81 17.77 -5.00
C ASP A 75 5.08 16.29 -5.31
N GLU A 76 6.03 15.67 -4.63
CA GLU A 76 6.29 14.23 -4.71
C GLU A 76 5.10 13.42 -4.22
N VAL A 77 4.48 13.80 -3.09
CA VAL A 77 3.24 13.15 -2.59
C VAL A 77 2.11 13.23 -3.62
N ARG A 78 1.93 14.39 -4.26
CA ARG A 78 0.91 14.55 -5.32
C ARG A 78 1.20 13.65 -6.52
N ARG A 79 2.45 13.58 -6.97
CA ARG A 79 2.86 12.69 -8.08
C ARG A 79 2.62 11.22 -7.74
N LEU A 80 3.01 10.78 -6.54
CA LEU A 80 2.75 9.41 -6.08
C LEU A 80 1.26 9.06 -6.10
N LEU A 81 0.39 9.99 -5.66
CA LEU A 81 -1.06 9.81 -5.72
C LEU A 81 -1.66 9.92 -7.13
N ALA A 82 -0.92 10.48 -8.08
CA ALA A 82 -1.25 10.47 -9.51
C ALA A 82 -0.75 9.19 -10.22
N GLY A 83 0.06 8.34 -9.55
CA GLY A 83 0.72 7.19 -10.17
C GLY A 83 2.00 7.55 -10.93
N GLU A 84 2.56 8.72 -10.65
CA GLU A 84 3.79 9.22 -11.23
C GLU A 84 4.95 9.05 -10.23
N PHE A 85 6.03 8.42 -10.68
CA PHE A 85 7.19 8.11 -9.84
C PHE A 85 8.43 8.95 -10.18
N GLU A 86 8.27 9.94 -11.05
CA GLU A 86 9.34 10.87 -11.39
C GLU A 86 9.74 11.72 -10.17
N GLY A 87 11.05 11.83 -9.96
CA GLY A 87 11.62 12.54 -8.82
C GLY A 87 11.67 11.75 -7.51
N CYS A 88 11.20 10.49 -7.48
CA CYS A 88 11.49 9.60 -6.36
C CYS A 88 13.00 9.28 -6.29
N PRO A 89 13.57 9.05 -5.09
CA PRO A 89 14.97 8.65 -4.95
C PRO A 89 15.29 7.41 -5.80
N ALA A 90 16.41 7.45 -6.53
CA ALA A 90 16.78 6.41 -7.49
C ALA A 90 16.96 5.04 -6.81
N GLU A 91 17.47 5.05 -5.58
CA GLU A 91 17.67 3.87 -4.73
C GLU A 91 16.35 3.28 -4.20
N GLU A 92 15.24 4.02 -4.23
CA GLU A 92 13.90 3.57 -3.78
C GLU A 92 12.99 3.21 -4.95
N LEU A 93 13.27 3.74 -6.15
CA LEU A 93 12.40 3.65 -7.32
C LEU A 93 12.04 2.20 -7.68
N THR A 94 12.99 1.26 -7.60
CA THR A 94 12.72 -0.17 -7.89
C THR A 94 11.64 -0.74 -6.98
N ALA A 95 11.68 -0.43 -5.67
CA ALA A 95 10.67 -0.88 -4.73
C ALA A 95 9.33 -0.17 -4.91
N ILE A 96 9.33 1.12 -5.26
CA ILE A 96 8.11 1.91 -5.48
C ILE A 96 7.37 1.40 -6.72
N VAL A 97 8.07 1.18 -7.83
CA VAL A 97 7.49 0.59 -9.05
C VAL A 97 7.02 -0.84 -8.79
N TYR A 98 7.79 -1.64 -8.05
CA TYR A 98 7.35 -2.96 -7.61
C TYR A 98 6.07 -2.90 -6.78
N ALA A 99 5.97 -1.95 -5.84
CA ALA A 99 4.81 -1.77 -4.98
C ALA A 99 3.54 -1.42 -5.78
N HIS A 100 3.68 -0.54 -6.77
CA HIS A 100 2.60 -0.23 -7.70
C HIS A 100 2.14 -1.48 -8.46
N HIS A 101 3.06 -2.19 -9.13
CA HIS A 101 2.76 -3.43 -9.87
C HIS A 101 2.14 -4.52 -8.98
N TRP A 102 2.67 -4.68 -7.77
CA TRP A 102 2.16 -5.60 -6.77
C TRP A 102 0.68 -5.32 -6.44
N ALA A 103 0.29 -4.04 -6.35
CA ALA A 103 -1.09 -3.65 -6.12
C ALA A 103 -1.96 -3.83 -7.38
N GLU A 104 -1.43 -3.50 -8.56
CA GLU A 104 -2.17 -3.62 -9.83
C GLU A 104 -2.57 -5.06 -10.14
N THR A 105 -1.66 -5.99 -9.87
CA THR A 105 -1.84 -7.44 -10.09
C THR A 105 -2.61 -8.14 -8.98
N GLY A 106 -3.14 -7.40 -7.99
CA GLY A 106 -3.88 -8.00 -6.88
C GLY A 106 -2.99 -8.91 -6.02
N ARG A 107 -1.77 -8.45 -5.73
CA ARG A 107 -0.74 -9.13 -4.92
C ARG A 107 -0.06 -10.32 -5.60
N ASN A 108 -0.08 -10.34 -6.94
CA ASN A 108 0.56 -11.38 -7.75
C ASN A 108 1.55 -10.74 -8.75
N PRO A 109 2.62 -10.10 -8.26
CA PRO A 109 3.57 -9.39 -9.10
C PRO A 109 4.33 -10.34 -10.03
N ASP A 110 4.94 -9.79 -11.07
CA ASP A 110 5.82 -10.53 -11.97
C ASP A 110 7.00 -11.12 -11.18
N PRO A 111 7.29 -12.43 -11.30
CA PRO A 111 8.43 -13.06 -10.65
C PRO A 111 9.78 -12.38 -10.95
N GLU A 112 9.96 -11.81 -12.15
CA GLU A 112 11.17 -11.09 -12.52
C GLU A 112 11.31 -9.78 -11.74
N MET A 113 10.22 -9.03 -11.57
CA MET A 113 10.24 -7.82 -10.75
C MET A 113 10.54 -8.13 -9.29
N ARG A 114 10.03 -9.25 -8.77
CA ARG A 114 10.35 -9.72 -7.42
C ARG A 114 11.82 -10.11 -7.30
N ARG A 115 12.38 -10.80 -8.29
CA ARG A 115 13.82 -11.11 -8.32
C ARG A 115 14.66 -9.84 -8.32
N LYS A 116 14.34 -8.87 -9.17
CA LYS A 116 15.04 -7.57 -9.23
C LYS A 116 14.98 -6.82 -7.90
N LEU A 117 13.83 -6.88 -7.20
CA LEU A 117 13.72 -6.33 -5.85
C LEU A 117 14.72 -6.98 -4.88
N GLN A 118 14.83 -8.31 -4.91
CA GLN A 118 15.77 -9.04 -4.05
C GLN A 118 17.23 -8.77 -4.42
N GLU A 119 17.55 -8.63 -5.71
CA GLU A 119 18.89 -8.28 -6.20
C GLU A 119 19.31 -6.88 -5.72
N VAL A 120 18.39 -5.91 -5.70
CA VAL A 120 18.67 -4.52 -5.28
C VAL A 120 18.72 -4.35 -3.76
N TYR A 121 17.78 -4.95 -3.03
CA TYR A 121 17.62 -4.70 -1.59
C TYR A 121 18.13 -5.82 -0.69
N GLY A 122 18.45 -7.00 -1.24
CA GLY A 122 18.70 -8.22 -0.49
C GLY A 122 17.41 -8.84 0.06
N ALA A 123 17.49 -10.12 0.44
CA ALA A 123 16.33 -10.91 0.85
C ALA A 123 15.61 -10.34 2.09
N GLU A 124 16.35 -9.83 3.08
CA GLU A 124 15.78 -9.31 4.32
C GLU A 124 14.93 -8.05 4.07
N LYS A 125 15.51 -7.04 3.41
CA LYS A 125 14.84 -5.76 3.14
C LYS A 125 13.72 -5.92 2.11
N ALA A 126 13.90 -6.77 1.09
CA ALA A 126 12.81 -7.16 0.19
C ALA A 126 11.63 -7.78 0.95
N GLY A 127 11.90 -8.67 1.91
CA GLY A 127 10.87 -9.25 2.78
C GLY A 127 10.20 -8.22 3.71
N ALA A 128 10.91 -7.16 4.12
CA ALA A 128 10.33 -6.05 4.89
C ALA A 128 9.44 -5.17 4.01
N ILE A 129 9.84 -4.91 2.75
CA ILE A 129 9.03 -4.20 1.75
C ILE A 129 7.73 -4.98 1.53
N GLU A 130 7.79 -6.27 1.18
CA GLU A 130 6.59 -7.09 0.94
C GLU A 130 5.64 -7.12 2.14
N LEU A 131 6.18 -7.17 3.37
CA LEU A 131 5.38 -7.13 4.59
C LEU A 131 4.70 -5.76 4.79
N ALA A 132 5.39 -4.67 4.44
CA ALA A 132 4.79 -3.32 4.43
C ALA A 132 3.67 -3.21 3.38
N LEU A 133 3.87 -3.76 2.17
CA LEU A 133 2.85 -3.79 1.11
C LEU A 133 1.62 -4.59 1.54
N GLN A 134 1.83 -5.74 2.18
CA GLN A 134 0.74 -6.56 2.74
C GLN A 134 -0.07 -5.75 3.77
N LEU A 135 0.59 -5.06 4.69
CA LEU A 135 -0.06 -4.23 5.71
C LEU A 135 -0.93 -3.14 5.09
N ILE A 136 -0.39 -2.32 4.18
CA ILE A 136 -1.17 -1.23 3.58
C ILE A 136 -2.31 -1.74 2.72
N CYS A 137 -2.12 -2.85 2.01
CA CYS A 137 -3.20 -3.44 1.23
C CYS A 137 -4.33 -3.96 2.13
N ALA A 138 -4.01 -4.54 3.28
CA ALA A 138 -5.02 -4.95 4.25
C ALA A 138 -5.82 -3.75 4.78
N CYS A 139 -5.13 -2.65 5.13
CA CYS A 139 -5.77 -1.40 5.52
C CYS A 139 -6.62 -0.80 4.39
N ASN A 140 -6.11 -0.76 3.14
CA ASN A 140 -6.83 -0.25 1.99
C ASN A 140 -8.12 -1.04 1.73
N TYR A 141 -8.04 -2.37 1.71
CA TYR A 141 -9.20 -3.23 1.46
C TYR A 141 -10.23 -3.13 2.58
N THR A 142 -9.78 -2.94 3.83
CA THR A 142 -10.67 -2.70 4.97
C THR A 142 -11.39 -1.36 4.82
N GLY A 143 -10.67 -0.28 4.48
CA GLY A 143 -11.27 1.03 4.22
C GLY A 143 -12.25 1.01 3.04
N ASN A 144 -11.90 0.32 1.96
CA ASN A 144 -12.77 0.17 0.80
C ASN A 144 -14.01 -0.68 1.10
N ALA A 145 -13.92 -1.69 1.98
CA ALA A 145 -15.08 -2.43 2.44
C ALA A 145 -16.05 -1.55 3.25
N LEU A 146 -15.53 -0.62 4.07
CA LEU A 146 -16.37 0.38 4.75
C LEU A 146 -17.06 1.32 3.74
N ASP A 147 -16.31 1.81 2.75
CA ASP A 147 -16.87 2.61 1.65
C ASP A 147 -17.94 1.84 0.86
N TYR A 148 -17.77 0.53 0.66
CA TYR A 148 -18.77 -0.32 0.03
C TYR A 148 -20.05 -0.43 0.88
N VAL A 149 -19.93 -0.59 2.21
CA VAL A 149 -21.10 -0.58 3.11
C VAL A 149 -21.85 0.74 3.01
N LEU A 150 -21.13 1.88 3.05
CA LEU A 150 -21.73 3.21 2.88
C LEU A 150 -22.41 3.35 1.52
N TYR A 151 -21.78 2.87 0.45
CA TYR A 151 -22.34 2.88 -0.90
C TYR A 151 -23.64 2.08 -0.98
N ARG A 152 -23.71 0.92 -0.32
CA ARG A 152 -24.92 0.08 -0.30
C ARG A 152 -26.04 0.71 0.52
N LEU A 153 -25.75 1.26 1.69
CA LEU A 153 -26.75 1.88 2.57
C LEU A 153 -27.27 3.22 2.01
N SER A 154 -26.44 3.92 1.25
CA SER A 154 -26.77 5.22 0.65
C SER A 154 -27.36 5.11 -0.76
N PHE A 155 -27.67 3.89 -1.22
CA PHE A 155 -28.15 3.61 -2.59
C PHE A 155 -27.24 4.20 -3.70
N GLY A 156 -25.94 4.25 -3.42
CA GLY A 156 -24.90 4.67 -4.33
C GLY A 156 -24.59 6.17 -4.34
N THR A 157 -25.05 6.92 -3.33
CA THR A 157 -24.78 8.36 -3.23
C THR A 157 -23.48 8.70 -2.51
N VAL A 158 -22.99 7.82 -1.62
CA VAL A 158 -21.76 8.01 -0.82
C VAL A 158 -20.83 6.81 -0.94
N GLY A 159 -19.53 6.99 -0.74
CA GLY A 159 -18.55 5.88 -0.64
C GLY A 159 -18.06 5.31 -1.98
N GLY A 160 -18.67 5.72 -3.10
CA GLY A 160 -18.27 5.34 -4.46
C GLY A 160 -16.85 5.76 -4.84
#